data_AF-A0A1H4UFY6-F1
#
_entry.id   AF-A0A1H4UFY6-F1
#
_cell.length_a   1.000
_cell.length_b   1.000
_cell.length_c   1.000
_cell.angle_alpha   90.00
_cell.angle_beta   90.00
_cell.angle_gamma   90.00
#
_symmetry.space_group_name_H-M   'P 1'
#
loop_
_entity.id
_entity.type
_entity.pdbx_description
1 polymer ?
#
loop_
_entity_poly.entity_id
_entity_poly.type
_entity_poly.pdbx_seq_one_letter_code
_entity_poly.pdbx_strand_id
1 'polypeptide(L)'
;MTAVPLHVGIDIDGVLADYMGGVASVGRWLGLPMEGAGAGPTTYDLVEPGWFPDAQAASEAMRSLADGGLGTLSLLDTGAPAAIRAMRAAGHRVDIVTARHPGRRLRRRPQGLPHELAFRGIQDTLGWLDEHGIERDEAHFVRTKSVVGCDIYLDDAPHNIEEIRGAGRAAVVLDSTYNRHVDGPRVRTVSEFADLVLEGEILGRTA
;
A
#
# COMPACT_ATOMS: atom_id res chain seq x y z
N MET A 1 -27.11 -16.06 -8.78
CA MET A 1 -26.31 -15.48 -9.87
C MET A 1 -24.92 -15.26 -9.31
N THR A 2 -23.88 -15.83 -9.92
CA THR A 2 -22.50 -15.55 -9.52
C THR A 2 -22.16 -14.11 -9.91
N ALA A 3 -21.58 -13.33 -9.00
CA ALA A 3 -21.14 -11.98 -9.30
C ALA A 3 -20.21 -11.97 -10.51
N VAL A 4 -20.23 -10.88 -11.29
CA VAL A 4 -19.30 -10.72 -12.42
C VAL A 4 -17.88 -10.62 -11.86
N PRO A 5 -16.91 -11.39 -12.36
CA PRO A 5 -15.51 -11.26 -11.96
C PRO A 5 -15.03 -9.81 -12.06
N LEU A 6 -14.30 -9.37 -11.04
CA LEU A 6 -13.72 -8.03 -10.96
C LEU A 6 -12.20 -8.15 -11.04
N HIS A 7 -11.57 -7.14 -11.62
CA HIS A 7 -10.15 -6.90 -11.48
C HIS A 7 -9.93 -5.92 -10.31
N VAL A 8 -9.31 -6.44 -9.25
CA VAL A 8 -9.07 -5.76 -7.97
C VAL A 8 -7.60 -5.38 -7.87
N GLY A 9 -7.30 -4.13 -7.54
CA GLY A 9 -5.95 -3.65 -7.20
C GLY A 9 -5.80 -3.37 -5.71
N ILE A 10 -4.76 -3.88 -5.07
CA ILE A 10 -4.51 -3.68 -3.62
C ILE A 10 -3.12 -3.07 -3.43
N ASP A 11 -3.02 -1.96 -2.67
CA ASP A 11 -1.72 -1.40 -2.30
C ASP A 11 -0.98 -2.21 -1.23
N ILE A 12 0.30 -1.91 -1.02
CA ILE A 12 1.12 -2.49 0.03
C ILE A 12 1.26 -1.56 1.22
N ASP A 13 1.91 -0.41 1.03
CA ASP A 13 2.41 0.42 2.12
C ASP A 13 1.26 1.17 2.79
N GLY A 14 0.89 0.80 4.01
CA GLY A 14 -0.29 1.37 4.69
C GLY A 14 -1.59 0.61 4.40
N VAL A 15 -1.52 -0.48 3.63
CA VAL A 15 -2.65 -1.39 3.35
C VAL A 15 -2.36 -2.82 3.77
N LEU A 16 -1.33 -3.44 3.20
CA LEU A 16 -0.88 -4.79 3.58
C LEU A 16 0.25 -4.74 4.61
N ALA A 17 1.19 -3.82 4.47
CA ALA A 17 2.34 -3.67 5.35
C ALA A 17 2.10 -2.52 6.35
N ASP A 18 2.50 -2.71 7.61
CA ASP A 18 2.53 -1.65 8.63
C ASP A 18 3.65 -0.64 8.34
N TYR A 19 3.41 0.17 7.31
CA TYR A 19 4.37 1.14 6.81
C TYR A 19 4.62 2.26 7.81
N MET A 20 3.56 2.77 8.45
CA MET A 20 3.69 3.88 9.41
C MET A 20 4.45 3.44 10.68
N GLY A 21 4.22 2.24 11.19
CA GLY A 21 5.04 1.65 12.25
C GLY A 21 6.50 1.43 11.83
N GLY A 22 6.72 1.05 10.57
CA GLY A 22 8.03 0.98 9.95
C GLY A 22 8.76 2.32 9.92
N VAL A 23 8.10 3.38 9.42
CA VAL A 23 8.70 4.71 9.32
C VAL A 23 9.00 5.28 10.71
N ALA A 24 8.12 5.05 11.68
CA ALA A 24 8.38 5.41 13.07
C ALA A 24 9.60 4.67 13.65
N SER A 25 9.83 3.41 13.26
CA SER A 25 11.02 2.66 13.68
C SER A 25 12.31 3.25 13.08
N VAL A 26 12.27 3.70 11.83
CA VAL A 26 13.38 4.44 11.22
C VAL A 26 13.62 5.76 11.95
N GLY A 27 12.57 6.52 12.26
CA GLY A 27 12.68 7.76 13.04
C GLY A 27 13.37 7.56 14.38
N ARG A 28 12.99 6.50 15.13
CA ARG A 28 13.65 6.12 16.38
C ARG A 28 15.12 5.78 16.19
N TRP A 29 15.46 5.06 15.13
CA TRP A 29 16.86 4.75 14.80
C TRP A 29 17.69 6.01 14.47
N LEU A 30 17.06 7.03 13.90
CA LEU A 30 17.66 8.36 13.68
C LEU A 30 17.71 9.24 14.94
N GLY A 31 17.27 8.74 16.09
CA GLY A 31 17.30 9.45 17.38
C GLY A 31 16.08 10.35 17.64
N LEU A 32 15.00 10.23 16.86
CA LEU A 32 13.75 10.93 17.11
C LEU A 32 12.87 10.16 18.10
N PRO A 33 12.12 10.83 18.98
CA PRO A 33 11.32 10.15 20.01
C PRO A 33 10.09 9.45 19.42
N MET A 34 9.53 9.95 18.31
CA MET A 34 8.35 9.41 17.62
C MET A 34 7.12 9.21 18.53
N GLU A 35 6.88 10.13 19.46
CA GLU A 35 5.78 10.05 20.44
C GLU A 35 4.38 9.99 19.80
N GLY A 36 4.23 10.56 18.60
CA GLY A 36 2.99 10.53 17.82
C GLY A 36 2.68 9.17 17.19
N ALA A 37 3.66 8.25 17.12
CA ALA A 37 3.51 6.97 16.46
C ALA A 37 2.41 6.09 17.07
N GLY A 38 2.18 6.20 18.38
CA GLY A 38 1.14 5.42 19.07
C GLY A 38 -0.29 5.81 18.69
N ALA A 39 -0.51 7.06 18.24
CA ALA A 39 -1.81 7.56 17.80
C ALA A 39 -2.01 7.46 16.28
N GLY A 40 -0.93 7.19 15.53
CA GLY A 40 -0.89 7.31 14.07
C GLY A 40 -0.67 8.75 13.59
N PRO A 41 -0.19 8.95 12.36
CA PRO A 41 0.06 10.29 11.84
C PRO A 41 -1.24 10.97 11.39
N THR A 42 -1.36 12.29 11.56
CA THR A 42 -2.54 13.05 11.09
C THR A 42 -2.39 13.58 9.67
N THR A 43 -1.17 13.52 9.13
CA THR A 43 -0.87 13.89 7.74
C THR A 43 -0.06 12.78 7.07
N TYR A 44 -0.25 12.59 5.76
CA TYR A 44 0.51 11.59 5.01
C TYR A 44 2.01 11.95 4.90
N ASP A 45 2.33 13.25 4.92
CA ASP A 45 3.71 13.75 4.79
C ASP A 45 4.53 13.60 6.09
N LEU A 46 3.89 13.24 7.21
CA LEU A 46 4.50 12.97 8.52
C LEU A 46 5.25 14.14 9.16
N VAL A 47 5.01 15.37 8.68
CA VAL A 47 5.61 16.59 9.21
C VAL A 47 4.68 17.20 10.25
N GLU A 48 4.82 16.75 11.50
CA GLU A 48 3.96 17.15 12.61
C GLU A 48 4.60 16.82 13.98
N PRO A 49 4.14 17.45 15.08
CA PRO A 49 4.60 17.11 16.42
C PRO A 49 4.47 15.62 16.74
N GLY A 50 5.53 15.04 17.30
CA GLY A 50 5.58 13.61 17.60
C GLY A 50 5.96 12.73 16.41
N TRP A 51 6.14 13.29 15.21
CA TRP A 51 6.70 12.62 14.03
C TRP A 51 8.00 13.32 13.57
N PHE A 52 8.06 13.85 12.35
CA PHE A 52 9.27 14.47 11.79
C PHE A 52 9.22 16.00 11.86
N PRO A 53 10.36 16.66 12.11
CA PRO A 53 10.41 18.11 12.27
C PRO A 53 10.24 18.88 10.95
N ASP A 54 10.59 18.26 9.83
CA ASP A 54 10.52 18.86 8.50
C ASP A 54 10.39 17.79 7.40
N ALA A 55 10.07 18.26 6.19
CA ALA A 55 9.87 17.41 5.02
C ALA A 55 11.15 16.67 4.59
N GLN A 56 12.33 17.20 4.87
CA GLN A 56 13.59 16.55 4.52
C GLN A 56 13.79 15.30 5.38
N ALA A 57 13.59 15.42 6.69
CA ALA A 57 13.69 14.32 7.64
C ALA A 57 12.63 13.23 7.36
N ALA A 58 11.38 13.64 7.11
CA ALA A 58 10.29 12.73 6.77
C ALA A 58 10.58 11.95 5.47
N SER A 59 10.95 12.66 4.39
CA SER A 59 11.30 12.06 3.11
C SER A 59 12.52 11.13 3.20
N GLU A 60 13.51 11.51 4.00
CA GLU A 60 14.69 10.67 4.26
C GLU A 60 14.33 9.37 4.98
N ALA A 61 13.46 9.42 5.98
CA ALA A 61 13.01 8.24 6.71
C ALA A 61 12.15 7.31 5.84
N MET A 62 11.14 7.87 5.16
CA MET A 62 10.31 7.12 4.20
C MET A 62 11.15 6.47 3.10
N ARG A 63 12.10 7.22 2.52
CA ARG A 63 13.04 6.67 1.52
C ARG A 63 13.91 5.58 2.11
N SER A 64 14.42 5.75 3.32
CA SER A 64 15.25 4.74 3.98
C SER A 64 14.48 3.44 4.21
N LEU A 65 13.20 3.52 4.58
CA LEU A 65 12.35 2.34 4.71
C LEU A 65 12.05 1.71 3.35
N ALA A 66 11.70 2.53 2.35
CA ALA A 66 11.46 2.06 0.99
C ALA A 66 12.68 1.32 0.42
N ASP A 67 13.87 1.87 0.60
CA ASP A 67 15.15 1.29 0.18
C ASP A 67 15.54 0.04 0.97
N GLY A 68 15.11 -0.07 2.23
CA GLY A 68 15.34 -1.22 3.10
C GLY A 68 14.49 -2.45 2.76
N GLY A 69 13.48 -2.30 1.89
CA GLY A 69 12.54 -3.35 1.54
C GLY A 69 11.47 -3.57 2.61
N LEU A 70 10.63 -4.60 2.40
CA LEU A 70 9.51 -4.91 3.29
C LEU A 70 9.86 -5.92 4.38
N GLY A 71 11.01 -6.60 4.32
CA GLY A 71 11.32 -7.76 5.16
C GLY A 71 11.33 -7.53 6.69
N THR A 72 11.24 -6.28 7.16
CA THR A 72 11.11 -5.96 8.59
C THR A 72 9.71 -5.50 8.99
N LEU A 73 8.81 -5.30 8.02
CA LEU A 73 7.45 -4.85 8.24
C LEU A 73 6.55 -6.05 8.54
N SER A 74 5.68 -5.87 9.53
CA SER A 74 4.59 -6.82 9.80
C SER A 74 3.42 -6.56 8.86
N LEU A 75 2.53 -7.54 8.74
CA LEU A 75 1.21 -7.30 8.16
C LEU A 75 0.47 -6.26 8.99
N LEU A 76 -0.13 -5.29 8.32
CA LEU A 76 -1.06 -4.34 8.93
C LEU A 76 -2.36 -5.05 9.35
N ASP A 77 -2.82 -5.96 8.50
CA ASP A 77 -3.99 -6.81 8.72
C ASP A 77 -3.62 -8.29 8.54
N THR A 78 -3.62 -9.05 9.63
CA THR A 78 -3.33 -10.49 9.60
C THR A 78 -4.40 -11.31 8.87
N GLY A 79 -5.60 -10.74 8.65
CA GLY A 79 -6.68 -11.33 7.87
C GLY A 79 -6.51 -11.17 6.35
N ALA A 80 -5.63 -10.26 5.90
CA ALA A 80 -5.45 -9.95 4.49
C ALA A 80 -5.13 -11.17 3.59
N PRO A 81 -4.25 -12.11 3.97
CA PRO A 81 -3.98 -13.30 3.15
C PRO A 81 -5.24 -14.14 2.90
N ALA A 82 -6.05 -14.36 3.94
CA ALA A 82 -7.28 -15.15 3.83
C ALA A 82 -8.33 -14.43 2.98
N ALA A 83 -8.47 -13.11 3.15
CA ALA A 83 -9.39 -12.26 2.40
C ALA A 83 -9.06 -12.24 0.90
N ILE A 84 -7.78 -12.06 0.56
CA ILE A 84 -7.31 -12.08 -0.83
C ILE A 84 -7.57 -13.45 -1.48
N ARG A 85 -7.26 -14.53 -0.78
CA ARG A 85 -7.54 -15.89 -1.26
C ARG A 85 -9.03 -16.12 -1.49
N ALA A 86 -9.90 -15.57 -0.64
CA ALA A 86 -11.35 -15.68 -0.79
C ALA A 86 -11.84 -14.97 -2.07
N MET A 87 -11.38 -13.74 -2.33
CA MET A 87 -11.69 -13.02 -3.57
C MET A 87 -11.23 -13.80 -4.81
N ARG A 88 -10.01 -14.34 -4.79
CA ARG A 88 -9.49 -15.17 -5.90
C ARG A 88 -10.30 -16.45 -6.09
N ALA A 89 -10.68 -17.14 -5.01
CA ALA A 89 -11.50 -18.34 -5.06
C ALA A 89 -12.92 -18.09 -5.61
N ALA A 90 -13.44 -16.87 -5.43
CA ALA A 90 -14.70 -16.43 -6.04
C ALA A 90 -14.57 -16.03 -7.52
N GLY A 91 -13.36 -16.10 -8.09
CA GLY A 91 -13.07 -15.85 -9.51
C GLY A 91 -12.68 -14.41 -9.83
N HIS A 92 -12.46 -13.55 -8.83
CA HIS A 92 -11.91 -12.21 -9.05
C HIS A 92 -10.42 -12.29 -9.35
N ARG A 93 -9.93 -11.41 -10.21
CA ARG A 93 -8.48 -11.20 -10.43
C ARG A 93 -8.00 -10.21 -9.39
N VAL A 94 -6.99 -10.57 -8.60
CA VAL A 94 -6.44 -9.72 -7.53
C VAL A 94 -4.98 -9.43 -7.81
N ASP A 95 -4.71 -8.18 -8.12
CA ASP A 95 -3.37 -7.65 -8.36
C ASP A 95 -2.88 -6.80 -7.19
N ILE A 96 -1.57 -6.83 -6.98
CA ILE A 96 -0.89 -5.85 -6.13
C ILE A 96 -0.53 -4.63 -6.98
N VAL A 97 -0.84 -3.43 -6.52
CA VAL A 97 -0.55 -2.17 -7.22
C VAL A 97 0.12 -1.18 -6.28
N THR A 98 1.43 -1.02 -6.43
CA THR A 98 2.25 -0.25 -5.49
C THR A 98 3.16 0.75 -6.19
N ALA A 99 3.40 1.89 -5.55
CA ALA A 99 4.35 2.90 -6.01
C ALA A 99 5.80 2.61 -5.60
N ARG A 100 6.05 1.49 -4.90
CA ARG A 100 7.40 1.06 -4.56
C ARG A 100 8.24 0.93 -5.82
N HIS A 101 9.42 1.55 -5.81
CA HIS A 101 10.27 1.56 -6.99
C HIS A 101 11.11 0.30 -7.10
N PRO A 102 11.23 -0.28 -8.31
CA PRO A 102 12.19 -1.33 -8.60
C PRO A 102 13.61 -0.74 -8.64
N GLY A 103 14.14 -0.47 -7.44
CA GLY A 103 15.53 -0.12 -7.16
C GLY A 103 15.96 1.33 -7.45
N ARG A 104 16.39 1.99 -6.38
CA ARG A 104 17.64 2.77 -6.38
C ARG A 104 18.42 2.43 -5.13
N ARG A 105 19.66 2.00 -5.33
CA ARG A 105 20.61 1.66 -4.27
C ARG A 105 21.15 2.87 -3.54
N LEU A 106 21.63 2.60 -2.31
CA LEU A 106 22.85 3.09 -1.67
C LEU A 106 23.33 4.46 -2.16
N ARG A 107 23.40 5.41 -1.23
CA ARG A 107 23.66 6.87 -1.38
C ARG A 107 24.91 7.33 -2.15
N ARG A 108 25.60 6.47 -2.90
CA ARG A 108 26.56 6.85 -3.94
C ARG A 108 26.38 5.95 -5.15
N ARG A 109 26.09 6.54 -6.31
CA ARG A 109 26.09 5.86 -7.61
C ARG A 109 27.40 6.18 -8.33
N PRO A 110 28.45 5.33 -8.29
CA PRO A 110 29.50 5.37 -9.30
C PRO A 110 28.87 5.20 -10.68
N GLN A 111 29.35 5.92 -11.70
CA GLN A 111 28.93 5.67 -13.08
C GLN A 111 29.23 4.21 -13.46
N GLY A 112 28.25 3.48 -13.99
CA GLY A 112 28.43 2.12 -14.53
C GLY A 112 27.72 0.94 -13.82
N LEU A 113 26.73 1.16 -12.95
CA LEU A 113 26.07 0.06 -12.23
C LEU A 113 25.15 -0.82 -13.12
N PRO A 114 25.23 -2.17 -13.04
CA PRO A 114 24.43 -3.12 -13.85
C PRO A 114 22.92 -3.11 -13.57
N HIS A 115 22.13 -3.62 -14.53
CA HIS A 115 20.66 -3.82 -14.44
C HIS A 115 20.21 -4.65 -13.22
N GLU A 116 21.07 -5.56 -12.72
CA GLU A 116 20.79 -6.54 -11.66
C GLU A 116 20.35 -5.92 -10.31
N LEU A 117 20.61 -4.64 -10.12
CA LEU A 117 20.33 -3.93 -8.87
C LEU A 117 18.88 -3.45 -8.72
N ALA A 118 18.20 -3.19 -9.85
CA ALA A 118 16.79 -2.79 -9.88
C ALA A 118 15.86 -3.95 -9.50
N PHE A 119 16.26 -5.17 -9.89
CA PHE A 119 15.55 -6.41 -9.60
C PHE A 119 15.44 -6.71 -8.10
N ARG A 120 16.39 -6.26 -7.28
CA ARG A 120 16.41 -6.61 -5.86
C ARG A 120 15.22 -6.05 -5.09
N GLY A 121 14.82 -4.80 -5.33
CA GLY A 121 13.65 -4.22 -4.63
C GLY A 121 12.33 -4.88 -5.02
N ILE A 122 12.19 -5.31 -6.27
CA ILE A 122 11.06 -6.13 -6.72
C ILE A 122 11.09 -7.48 -6.00
N GLN A 123 12.22 -8.18 -6.04
CA GLN A 123 12.37 -9.50 -5.45
C GLN A 123 12.15 -9.47 -3.93
N ASP A 124 12.65 -8.47 -3.24
CA ASP A 124 12.46 -8.29 -1.80
C ASP A 124 10.97 -8.06 -1.48
N THR A 125 10.25 -7.31 -2.33
CA THR A 125 8.80 -7.09 -2.19
C THR A 125 8.00 -8.36 -2.47
N LEU A 126 8.31 -9.07 -3.57
CA LEU A 126 7.64 -10.33 -3.93
C LEU A 126 7.92 -11.42 -2.88
N GLY A 127 9.15 -11.51 -2.40
CA GLY A 127 9.53 -12.43 -1.33
C GLY A 127 8.75 -12.18 -0.05
N TRP A 128 8.59 -10.91 0.35
CA TRP A 128 7.76 -10.57 1.51
C TRP A 128 6.28 -10.96 1.30
N LEU A 129 5.73 -10.71 0.11
CA LEU A 129 4.36 -11.15 -0.21
C LEU A 129 4.21 -12.68 -0.12
N ASP A 130 5.19 -13.43 -0.63
CA ASP A 130 5.22 -14.89 -0.56
C ASP A 130 5.35 -15.41 0.88
N GLU A 131 6.27 -14.81 1.67
CA GLU A 131 6.49 -15.15 3.08
C GLU A 131 5.22 -14.96 3.93
N HIS A 132 4.41 -13.95 3.60
CA HIS A 132 3.15 -13.67 4.28
C HIS A 132 1.93 -14.36 3.65
N GLY A 133 2.11 -15.19 2.60
CA GLY A 133 1.02 -15.93 1.96
C GLY A 133 0.04 -15.05 1.19
N ILE A 134 0.49 -13.90 0.69
CA ILE A 134 -0.32 -13.00 -0.15
C ILE A 134 -0.35 -13.55 -1.58
N GLU A 135 -1.38 -14.32 -1.87
CA GLU A 135 -1.61 -14.89 -3.19
C GLU A 135 -2.17 -13.84 -4.15
N ARG A 136 -1.46 -13.52 -5.23
CA ARG A 136 -1.84 -12.50 -6.23
C ARG A 136 -1.70 -13.05 -7.64
N ASP A 137 -2.43 -12.46 -8.57
CA ASP A 137 -2.30 -12.79 -9.99
C ASP A 137 -1.11 -12.04 -10.62
N GLU A 138 -1.03 -10.73 -10.42
CA GLU A 138 0.14 -9.91 -10.80
C GLU A 138 0.54 -8.90 -9.72
N ALA A 139 1.74 -8.33 -9.86
CA ALA A 139 2.24 -7.25 -9.04
C ALA A 139 2.80 -6.13 -9.93
N HIS A 140 2.22 -4.93 -9.81
CA HIS A 140 2.52 -3.75 -10.61
C HIS A 140 3.25 -2.71 -9.76
N PHE A 141 4.45 -2.34 -10.20
CA PHE A 141 5.30 -1.33 -9.54
C PHE A 141 5.22 -0.02 -10.32
N VAL A 142 4.17 0.76 -10.08
CA VAL A 142 3.80 1.94 -10.87
C VAL A 142 3.42 3.12 -9.96
N ARG A 143 3.80 4.33 -10.37
CA ARG A 143 3.42 5.56 -9.64
C ARG A 143 1.99 5.99 -9.90
N THR A 144 1.56 5.93 -11.15
CA THR A 144 0.18 6.23 -11.56
C THR A 144 -0.59 4.92 -11.52
N LYS A 145 -1.45 4.71 -10.52
CA LYS A 145 -2.03 3.39 -10.24
C LYS A 145 -3.17 3.05 -11.19
N SER A 146 -3.91 4.06 -11.64
CA SER A 146 -5.02 3.89 -12.59
C SER A 146 -4.63 3.25 -13.92
N VAL A 147 -3.35 3.32 -14.33
CA VAL A 147 -2.87 2.75 -15.61
C VAL A 147 -2.96 1.23 -15.67
N VAL A 148 -3.03 0.56 -14.51
CA VAL A 148 -3.22 -0.90 -14.42
C VAL A 148 -4.62 -1.29 -14.88
N GLY A 149 -5.59 -0.38 -14.77
CA GLY A 149 -6.93 -0.57 -15.31
C GLY A 149 -7.83 -1.49 -14.47
N CYS A 150 -7.57 -1.63 -13.17
CA CYS A 150 -8.46 -2.38 -12.27
C CYS A 150 -9.86 -1.75 -12.25
N ASP A 151 -10.87 -2.57 -11.98
CA ASP A 151 -12.24 -2.10 -11.77
C ASP A 151 -12.36 -1.36 -10.44
N ILE A 152 -11.61 -1.84 -9.44
CA ILE A 152 -11.62 -1.33 -8.07
C ILE A 152 -10.25 -1.40 -7.42
N TYR A 153 -9.94 -0.40 -6.59
CA TYR A 153 -8.71 -0.30 -5.82
C TYR A 153 -8.97 -0.20 -4.31
N LEU A 154 -8.09 -0.77 -3.50
CA LEU A 154 -7.94 -0.50 -2.07
C LEU A 154 -6.61 0.22 -1.82
N ASP A 155 -6.68 1.43 -1.26
CA ASP A 155 -5.54 2.30 -1.01
C ASP A 155 -5.79 3.17 0.22
N ASP A 156 -4.75 3.54 0.95
CA ASP A 156 -4.84 4.45 2.09
C ASP A 156 -4.39 5.88 1.76
N ALA A 157 -3.58 6.08 0.71
CA ALA A 157 -2.93 7.35 0.45
C ALA A 157 -3.88 8.32 -0.28
N PRO A 158 -4.17 9.51 0.29
CA PRO A 158 -5.11 10.46 -0.31
C PRO A 158 -4.84 10.78 -1.78
N HIS A 159 -3.57 11.00 -2.14
CA HIS A 159 -3.16 11.34 -3.51
C HIS A 159 -3.36 10.18 -4.50
N ASN A 160 -3.20 8.92 -4.09
CA ASN A 160 -3.49 7.77 -4.93
C ASN A 160 -4.99 7.62 -5.14
N ILE A 161 -5.78 7.76 -4.08
CA ILE A 161 -7.23 7.68 -4.13
C ILE A 161 -7.80 8.75 -5.07
N GLU A 162 -7.32 9.99 -4.95
CA GLU A 162 -7.68 11.09 -5.85
C GLU A 162 -7.29 10.81 -7.31
N GLU A 163 -6.08 10.28 -7.54
CA GLU A 163 -5.59 9.91 -8.88
C GLU A 163 -6.47 8.82 -9.53
N ILE A 164 -6.74 7.74 -8.81
CA ILE A 164 -7.55 6.61 -9.29
C ILE A 164 -8.97 7.07 -9.62
N ARG A 165 -9.59 7.86 -8.73
CA ARG A 165 -10.95 8.38 -8.95
C ARG A 165 -11.01 9.41 -10.06
N GLY A 166 -10.00 10.26 -10.18
CA GLY A 166 -9.84 11.21 -11.28
C GLY A 166 -9.76 10.54 -12.65
N ALA A 167 -9.23 9.31 -12.70
CA ALA A 167 -9.22 8.46 -13.89
C ALA A 167 -10.53 7.67 -14.13
N GLY A 168 -11.58 7.92 -13.33
CA GLY A 168 -12.89 7.28 -13.47
C GLY A 168 -12.95 5.84 -12.94
N ARG A 169 -12.02 5.44 -12.07
CA ARG A 169 -11.99 4.10 -11.44
C ARG A 169 -12.51 4.15 -10.00
N ALA A 170 -13.02 3.03 -9.49
CA ALA A 170 -13.45 2.94 -8.11
C ALA A 170 -12.23 2.81 -7.17
N ALA A 171 -12.19 3.62 -6.11
CA ALA A 171 -11.20 3.49 -5.05
C ALA A 171 -11.90 3.50 -3.68
N VAL A 172 -11.68 2.44 -2.91
CA VAL A 172 -12.11 2.31 -1.51
C VAL A 172 -10.95 2.73 -0.62
N VAL A 173 -11.25 3.57 0.36
CA VAL A 173 -10.24 4.06 1.30
C VAL A 173 -10.04 3.02 2.39
N LEU A 174 -8.80 2.57 2.62
CA LEU A 174 -8.48 1.91 3.88
C LEU A 174 -8.29 2.99 4.95
N ASP A 175 -9.08 2.92 6.03
CA ASP A 175 -9.10 3.95 7.07
C ASP A 175 -7.75 4.11 7.74
N SER A 176 -7.26 5.34 7.75
CA SER A 176 -6.11 5.76 8.53
C SER A 176 -6.32 7.17 9.06
N THR A 177 -5.62 7.54 10.12
CA THR A 177 -5.78 8.84 10.79
C THR A 177 -5.56 10.02 9.85
N TYR A 178 -4.65 9.91 8.88
CA TYR A 178 -4.33 10.97 7.92
C TYR A 178 -5.29 11.08 6.74
N ASN A 179 -6.15 10.09 6.47
CA ASN A 179 -7.00 10.10 5.28
C ASN A 179 -8.50 10.25 5.60
N ARG A 180 -8.87 10.56 6.84
CA ARG A 180 -10.28 10.72 7.26
C ARG A 180 -11.01 11.89 6.59
N HIS A 181 -10.27 12.82 6.02
CA HIS A 181 -10.80 13.91 5.21
C HIS A 181 -11.16 13.48 3.78
N VAL A 182 -10.75 12.27 3.36
CA VAL A 182 -11.05 11.72 2.02
C VAL A 182 -12.43 11.08 2.05
N ASP A 183 -13.34 11.60 1.23
CA ASP A 183 -14.71 11.11 1.13
C ASP A 183 -14.82 9.74 0.43
N GLY A 184 -16.03 9.16 0.42
CA GLY A 184 -16.37 7.96 -0.34
C GLY A 184 -16.29 6.65 0.46
N PRO A 185 -16.43 5.49 -0.22
CA PRO A 185 -16.43 4.19 0.42
C PRO A 185 -15.14 3.94 1.21
N ARG A 186 -15.28 3.37 2.41
CA ARG A 186 -14.20 3.20 3.37
C ARG A 186 -14.35 1.90 4.15
N VAL A 187 -13.24 1.23 4.37
CA VAL A 187 -13.12 0.02 5.18
C VAL A 187 -11.99 0.17 6.19
N ARG A 188 -11.97 -0.65 7.24
CA ARG A 188 -10.90 -0.66 8.25
C ARG A 188 -9.93 -1.82 8.10
N THR A 189 -10.30 -2.82 7.29
CA THR A 189 -9.51 -4.04 7.10
C THR A 189 -9.59 -4.50 5.64
N VAL A 190 -8.64 -5.33 5.22
CA VAL A 190 -8.68 -5.97 3.90
C VAL A 190 -9.81 -7.00 3.86
N SER A 191 -10.16 -7.60 5.01
CA SER A 191 -11.34 -8.46 5.14
C SER A 191 -12.65 -7.72 4.84
N GLU A 192 -12.88 -6.55 5.44
CA GLU A 192 -14.07 -5.74 5.14
C GLU A 192 -14.12 -5.34 3.65
N PHE A 193 -12.98 -5.03 3.05
CA PHE A 193 -12.92 -4.77 1.60
C PHE A 193 -13.28 -6.00 0.77
N ALA A 194 -12.76 -7.17 1.15
CA ALA A 194 -13.09 -8.42 0.47
C ALA A 194 -14.59 -8.74 0.57
N ASP A 195 -15.21 -8.52 1.73
CA ASP A 195 -16.65 -8.72 1.91
C ASP A 195 -17.44 -7.84 0.92
N LEU A 196 -17.12 -6.55 0.83
CA LEU A 196 -17.75 -5.63 -0.13
C LEU A 196 -17.58 -6.08 -1.60
N VAL A 197 -16.42 -6.62 -1.96
CA VAL A 197 -16.14 -7.16 -3.31
C VAL A 197 -16.97 -8.41 -3.58
N LEU A 198 -17.03 -9.33 -2.61
CA LEU A 198 -17.75 -10.60 -2.72
C LEU A 198 -19.27 -10.40 -2.75
N GLU A 199 -19.78 -9.42 -2.02
CA GLU A 199 -21.20 -9.05 -1.97
C GLU A 199 -21.63 -8.18 -3.18
N GLY A 200 -20.67 -7.56 -3.86
CA GLY A 200 -20.91 -6.75 -5.07
C GLY A 200 -21.42 -5.34 -4.81
N GLU A 201 -21.26 -4.82 -3.59
CA GLU A 201 -21.88 -3.56 -3.14
C GLU A 201 -21.25 -2.28 -3.73
N ILE A 202 -20.07 -2.38 -4.35
CA ILE A 202 -19.22 -1.21 -4.63
C ILE A 202 -19.52 -0.52 -5.96
N LEU A 203 -20.24 -1.16 -6.88
CA LEU A 203 -20.47 -0.64 -8.24
C LEU A 203 -21.87 -0.07 -8.48
N GLY A 204 -22.69 0.14 -7.43
CA GLY A 204 -24.08 0.58 -7.60
C GLY A 204 -24.91 -0.37 -8.46
N ARG A 205 -24.48 -1.64 -8.58
CA ARG A 205 -25.19 -2.69 -9.30
C ARG A 205 -26.16 -3.35 -8.33
N THR A 206 -27.26 -2.67 -8.03
CA THR A 206 -28.47 -3.39 -7.62
C THR A 206 -28.85 -4.34 -8.76
N ALA A 207 -29.02 -5.62 -8.41
CA ALA A 207 -29.49 -6.67 -9.31
C ALA A 207 -30.76 -6.30 -10.08
#